data_AF-A0A7X7GMI0-F1
#
_entry.id   AF-A0A7X7GMI0-F1
#
_cell.length_a   1.000
_cell.length_b   1.000
_cell.length_c   1.000
_cell.angle_alpha   90.00
_cell.angle_beta   90.00
_cell.angle_gamma   90.00
#
_symmetry.space_group_name_H-M   'P 1'
#
loop_
_entity.id
_entity.type
_entity.pdbx_description
1 polymer ?
#
loop_
_entity_poly.entity_id
_entity_poly.type
_entity_poly.pdbx_seq_one_letter_code
_entity_poly.pdbx_strand_id
1 'polypeptide(L)'
;MASSRKSWAGRALSLSTLGLLLVGCTSAPGAAPGPPEEEAPDFSIEDVDFAAVEWSLSHHGRMIPTDGLSFASGPAIIETVEYTIGVDAIVYGDADGDGDLDAIVPVSALDVVGGGVELGTAWYLWADQDGVAVQVRVPAALGNCDIVVESVTAVDGGFEIHEFHLRSGEESYTECGDPGSDKRTRTVTISADGPDGELWPVQTAPFAAFGGACPISVAFHGDPATADHFPAPNAESAALAGDRINTWPVEEWQIFRDGYSGWQLVGVNVDGHSGCAWTRL
;
A
#
# COMPACT_ATOMS: atom_id res chain seq x y z
N MET A 1 -34.87 -34.37 -20.00
CA MET A 1 -35.16 -35.49 -19.07
C MET A 1 -33.96 -36.43 -19.05
N ALA A 2 -33.11 -36.34 -18.03
CA ALA A 2 -32.06 -37.31 -17.65
C ALA A 2 -31.51 -36.83 -16.29
N SER A 3 -32.11 -37.31 -15.19
CA SER A 3 -31.57 -38.35 -14.30
C SER A 3 -30.37 -37.93 -13.44
N SER A 4 -30.72 -37.33 -12.31
CA SER A 4 -30.11 -37.44 -10.97
C SER A 4 -29.06 -38.53 -10.77
N ARG A 5 -27.92 -38.16 -10.16
CA ARG A 5 -27.26 -38.95 -9.11
C ARG A 5 -26.72 -38.02 -8.02
N LYS A 6 -27.43 -38.02 -6.89
CA LYS A 6 -26.92 -37.58 -5.58
C LYS A 6 -25.92 -38.62 -5.07
N SER A 7 -24.72 -38.23 -4.69
CA SER A 7 -23.87 -39.01 -3.79
C SER A 7 -23.88 -38.39 -2.40
N TRP A 8 -24.28 -39.21 -1.44
CA TRP A 8 -24.16 -39.02 -0.01
C TRP A 8 -22.97 -39.86 0.45
N ALA A 9 -21.99 -39.25 1.10
CA ALA A 9 -21.00 -39.88 1.97
C ALA A 9 -20.17 -38.75 2.58
N GLY A 10 -19.85 -38.67 3.86
CA GLY A 10 -20.18 -39.45 5.04
C GLY A 10 -19.50 -38.69 6.18
N ARG A 11 -20.26 -38.31 7.20
CA ARG A 11 -19.68 -37.65 8.38
C ARG A 11 -18.94 -38.69 9.21
N ALA A 12 -17.61 -38.65 9.18
CA ALA A 12 -16.79 -39.35 10.16
C ALA A 12 -16.71 -38.49 11.42
N LEU A 13 -17.42 -38.90 12.47
CA LEU A 13 -17.16 -38.44 13.84
C LEU A 13 -15.83 -39.04 14.28
N SER A 14 -14.80 -38.21 14.42
CA SER A 14 -13.59 -38.58 15.15
C SER A 14 -13.79 -38.19 16.62
N LEU A 15 -14.04 -39.19 17.46
CA LEU A 15 -13.89 -39.10 18.91
C LEU A 15 -12.39 -39.01 19.20
N SER A 16 -11.89 -37.82 19.53
CA SER A 16 -10.56 -37.67 20.12
C SER A 16 -10.65 -37.83 21.63
N THR A 17 -10.06 -38.93 22.07
CA THR A 17 -9.87 -39.39 23.44
C THR A 17 -9.21 -38.33 24.32
N LEU A 18 -9.88 -37.94 25.40
CA LEU A 18 -9.35 -37.13 26.48
C LEU A 18 -8.37 -37.97 27.31
N GLY A 19 -7.08 -37.93 26.96
CA GLY A 19 -6.01 -38.57 27.72
C GLY A 19 -5.55 -37.66 28.86
N LEU A 20 -6.03 -37.94 30.07
CA LEU A 20 -5.60 -37.28 31.30
C LEU A 20 -4.21 -37.81 31.72
N LEU A 21 -3.14 -37.11 31.37
CA LEU A 21 -1.78 -37.40 31.87
C LEU A 21 -1.53 -36.63 33.17
N LEU A 22 -1.63 -37.34 34.29
CA LEU A 22 -1.15 -36.93 35.61
C LEU A 22 0.32 -37.35 35.74
N VAL A 23 1.28 -36.42 35.56
CA VAL A 23 2.69 -36.67 35.88
C VAL A 23 3.38 -35.42 36.45
N GLY A 24 3.65 -35.46 37.75
CA GLY A 24 4.91 -35.05 38.38
C GLY A 24 5.33 -33.57 38.37
N CYS A 25 5.03 -32.85 39.46
CA CYS A 25 5.72 -31.62 39.83
C CYS A 25 7.17 -31.92 40.25
N THR A 26 8.10 -32.03 39.30
CA THR A 26 9.54 -31.93 39.59
C THR A 26 9.88 -30.45 39.65
N SER A 27 10.14 -29.94 40.86
CA SER A 27 10.62 -28.57 41.08
C SER A 27 12.01 -28.43 40.46
N ALA A 28 12.11 -27.77 39.30
CA ALA A 28 13.38 -27.41 38.71
C ALA A 28 14.16 -26.50 39.68
N PRO A 29 15.48 -26.70 39.85
CA PRO A 29 16.32 -25.81 40.64
C PRO A 29 16.19 -24.39 40.08
N GLY A 30 15.90 -23.43 40.98
CA GLY A 30 15.67 -22.04 40.61
C GLY A 30 16.81 -21.52 39.75
N ALA A 31 16.49 -21.17 38.50
CA ALA A 31 17.43 -20.52 37.61
C ALA A 31 17.93 -19.25 38.31
N ALA A 32 19.25 -19.11 38.39
CA ALA A 32 19.84 -17.87 38.85
C ALA A 32 19.28 -16.73 37.96
N PRO A 33 18.94 -15.56 38.53
CA PRO A 33 18.50 -14.43 37.72
C PRO A 33 19.53 -14.20 36.63
N GLY A 34 19.08 -14.25 35.38
CA GLY A 34 19.93 -13.91 34.25
C GLY A 34 20.50 -12.50 34.43
N PRO A 35 21.62 -12.18 33.76
CA PRO A 35 22.03 -10.79 33.62
C PRO A 35 20.80 -9.96 33.21
N PRO A 36 20.60 -8.75 33.77
CA PRO A 36 19.54 -7.88 33.30
C PRO A 36 19.67 -7.74 31.79
N GLU A 37 18.59 -8.07 31.10
CA GLU A 37 18.47 -7.90 29.66
C GLU A 37 18.66 -6.41 29.40
N GLU A 38 19.70 -6.06 28.64
CA GLU A 38 19.96 -4.68 28.25
C GLU A 38 18.82 -4.30 27.31
N GLU A 39 17.91 -3.44 27.79
CA GLU A 39 16.81 -2.93 26.98
C GLU A 39 17.42 -2.31 25.72
N ALA A 40 16.99 -2.82 24.56
CA ALA A 40 17.33 -2.19 23.30
C ALA A 40 16.91 -0.71 23.37
N PRO A 41 17.68 0.20 22.75
CA PRO A 41 17.25 1.59 22.66
C PRO A 41 15.84 1.62 22.07
N ASP A 42 14.94 2.33 22.75
CA ASP A 42 13.57 2.60 22.32
C ASP A 42 13.64 3.36 20.99
N PHE A 43 13.33 2.67 19.89
CA PHE A 43 13.27 3.28 18.57
C PHE A 43 11.87 3.89 18.41
N SER A 44 11.80 5.06 17.78
CA SER A 44 10.54 5.69 17.40
C SER A 44 10.69 6.26 16.00
N ILE A 45 9.71 6.00 15.14
CA ILE A 45 9.71 6.55 13.78
C ILE A 45 9.67 8.08 13.77
N GLU A 46 9.15 8.71 14.83
CA GLU A 46 9.09 10.18 14.96
C GLU A 46 10.49 10.80 15.12
N ASP A 47 11.46 10.02 15.59
CA ASP A 47 12.86 10.44 15.75
C ASP A 47 13.71 10.19 14.49
N VAL A 48 13.13 9.58 13.45
CA VAL A 48 13.82 9.28 12.19
C VAL A 48 14.08 10.57 11.40
N ASP A 49 15.36 10.85 11.14
CA ASP A 49 15.76 11.83 10.14
C ASP A 49 15.57 11.23 8.74
N PHE A 50 14.39 11.43 8.17
CA PHE A 50 14.07 10.96 6.82
C PHE A 50 15.02 11.51 5.74
N ALA A 51 15.79 12.57 5.98
CA ALA A 51 16.80 12.99 5.03
C ALA A 51 18.05 12.10 5.05
N ALA A 52 18.34 11.47 6.19
CA ALA A 52 19.53 10.65 6.40
C ALA A 52 19.34 9.16 6.06
N VAL A 53 18.10 8.67 6.01
CA VAL A 53 17.80 7.28 5.62
C VAL A 53 17.98 7.04 4.13
N GLU A 54 18.12 5.76 3.74
CA GLU A 54 18.16 5.36 2.34
C GLU A 54 16.74 5.23 1.77
N TRP A 55 16.51 5.84 0.62
CA TRP A 55 15.23 5.85 -0.08
C TRP A 55 15.25 4.98 -1.33
N SER A 56 14.07 4.40 -1.60
CA SER A 56 13.67 3.76 -2.85
C SER A 56 12.62 4.65 -3.53
N LEU A 57 13.00 5.42 -4.54
CA LEU A 57 12.09 6.35 -5.23
C LEU A 57 11.74 5.88 -6.63
N SER A 58 10.45 5.74 -6.89
CA SER A 58 9.93 5.57 -8.24
C SER A 58 9.91 6.91 -8.97
N HIS A 59 10.59 7.00 -10.11
CA HIS A 59 10.55 8.20 -10.95
C HIS A 59 9.10 8.49 -11.37
N HIS A 60 8.56 9.61 -10.88
CA HIS A 60 7.16 10.05 -10.99
C HIS A 60 6.12 9.07 -10.41
N GLY A 61 6.53 8.11 -9.57
CA GLY A 61 5.65 7.04 -9.09
C GLY A 61 5.28 5.98 -10.13
N ARG A 62 5.91 6.00 -11.32
CA ARG A 62 5.56 5.13 -12.47
C ARG A 62 6.67 4.16 -12.89
N MET A 63 7.90 4.47 -12.56
CA MET A 63 9.08 3.71 -12.98
C MET A 63 9.54 2.74 -11.91
N ILE A 64 10.40 1.78 -12.27
CA ILE A 64 11.09 0.95 -11.29
C ILE A 64 11.81 1.86 -10.27
N PRO A 65 11.64 1.64 -8.95
CA PRO A 65 12.30 2.45 -7.95
C PRO A 65 13.82 2.45 -8.09
N THR A 66 14.42 3.61 -7.87
CA THR A 66 15.87 3.76 -7.67
C THR A 66 16.15 3.68 -6.18
N ASP A 67 16.87 2.64 -5.77
CA ASP A 67 17.23 2.38 -4.38
C ASP A 67 18.53 3.11 -3.97
N GLY A 68 18.73 3.31 -2.67
CA GLY A 68 19.96 3.86 -2.10
C GLY A 68 20.11 5.37 -2.25
N LEU A 69 19.00 6.10 -2.43
CA LEU A 69 19.00 7.55 -2.50
C LEU A 69 19.06 8.15 -1.09
N SER A 70 19.74 9.29 -0.93
CA SER A 70 19.79 10.02 0.34
C SER A 70 19.62 11.51 0.08
N PHE A 71 18.99 12.19 1.04
CA PHE A 71 18.75 13.64 1.03
C PHE A 71 19.63 14.37 2.06
N ALA A 72 20.62 13.69 2.65
CA ALA A 72 21.44 14.24 3.73
C ALA A 72 22.24 15.50 3.33
N SER A 73 22.45 15.71 2.02
CA SER A 73 23.14 16.88 1.47
C SER A 73 22.18 17.87 0.77
N GLY A 74 20.86 17.77 1.02
CA GLY A 74 19.81 18.52 0.35
C GLY A 74 19.01 17.65 -0.62
N PRO A 75 18.36 18.27 -1.62
CA PRO A 75 17.56 17.54 -2.61
C PRO A 75 18.35 16.43 -3.30
N ALA A 76 17.69 15.29 -3.54
CA ALA A 76 18.26 14.21 -4.33
C ALA A 76 17.99 14.48 -5.81
N ILE A 77 18.97 14.24 -6.69
CA ILE A 77 18.80 14.42 -8.15
C ILE A 77 18.92 13.07 -8.84
N ILE A 78 17.88 12.69 -9.58
CA ILE A 78 17.89 11.54 -10.48
C ILE A 78 17.72 12.10 -11.89
N GLU A 79 18.74 11.93 -12.73
CA GLU A 79 18.79 12.50 -14.08
C GLU A 79 18.56 14.03 -14.10
N THR A 80 17.38 14.48 -14.53
CA THR A 80 17.00 15.90 -14.61
C THR A 80 15.93 16.29 -13.59
N VAL A 81 15.61 15.40 -12.65
CA VAL A 81 14.55 15.61 -11.66
C VAL A 81 15.16 15.73 -10.27
N GLU A 82 14.84 16.84 -9.62
CA GLU A 82 15.16 17.12 -8.23
C GLU A 82 14.01 16.64 -7.34
N TYR A 83 14.34 15.89 -6.30
CA TYR A 83 13.41 15.37 -5.30
C TYR A 83 13.64 16.08 -3.98
N THR A 84 12.56 16.47 -3.30
CA THR A 84 12.59 17.12 -1.99
C THR A 84 11.59 16.49 -1.04
N ILE A 85 12.00 16.19 0.19
CA ILE A 85 11.12 15.70 1.26
C ILE A 85 10.30 16.87 1.82
N GLY A 86 8.98 16.70 1.90
CA GLY A 86 8.07 17.64 2.54
C GLY A 86 7.99 17.43 4.05
N VAL A 87 9.04 17.81 4.79
CA VAL A 87 9.17 17.55 6.24
C VAL A 87 8.02 18.11 7.09
N ASP A 88 7.42 19.23 6.67
CA ASP A 88 6.31 19.87 7.40
C ASP A 88 4.95 19.17 7.17
N ALA A 89 4.91 18.15 6.32
CA ALA A 89 3.70 17.43 5.92
C ALA A 89 3.79 15.91 6.22
N ILE A 90 4.77 15.49 7.03
CA ILE A 90 4.84 14.11 7.51
C ILE A 90 3.69 13.85 8.48
N VAL A 91 3.02 12.72 8.31
CA VAL A 91 1.93 12.28 9.17
C VAL A 91 2.29 10.94 9.78
N TYR A 92 2.10 10.82 11.09
CA TYR A 92 2.41 9.62 11.87
C TYR A 92 1.15 8.93 12.36
N GLY A 93 1.12 7.59 12.33
CA GLY A 93 0.00 6.78 12.81
C GLY A 93 0.33 5.29 12.74
N ASP A 94 -0.28 4.48 13.60
CA ASP A 94 -0.17 3.01 13.60
C ASP A 94 -0.95 2.45 12.40
N ALA A 95 -0.24 2.22 11.30
CA ALA A 95 -0.82 1.92 10.01
C ALA A 95 -0.74 0.43 9.65
N ASP A 96 0.08 -0.39 10.31
CA ASP A 96 0.03 -1.85 10.20
C ASP A 96 -0.64 -2.56 11.40
N GLY A 97 -0.93 -1.83 12.48
CA GLY A 97 -1.66 -2.32 13.64
C GLY A 97 -0.80 -3.07 14.65
N ASP A 98 0.53 -2.91 14.61
CA ASP A 98 1.45 -3.56 15.55
C ASP A 98 1.60 -2.80 16.88
N GLY A 99 1.12 -1.56 16.94
CA GLY A 99 1.10 -0.70 18.11
C GLY A 99 2.23 0.34 18.16
N ASP A 100 3.20 0.25 17.24
CA ASP A 100 4.21 1.27 17.01
C ASP A 100 3.70 2.28 15.97
N LEU A 101 4.35 3.45 15.88
CA LEU A 101 3.95 4.46 14.91
C LEU A 101 4.62 4.21 13.57
N ASP A 102 3.86 4.36 12.49
CA ASP A 102 4.35 4.44 11.12
C ASP A 102 4.32 5.89 10.63
N ALA A 103 4.87 6.13 9.44
CA ALA A 103 4.87 7.44 8.80
C ALA A 103 4.42 7.38 7.35
N ILE A 104 3.74 8.42 6.90
CA ILE A 104 3.55 8.73 5.49
C ILE A 104 4.24 10.04 5.15
N VAL A 105 5.21 9.98 4.24
CA VAL A 105 6.17 11.04 3.95
C VAL A 105 6.02 11.50 2.50
N PRO A 106 5.71 12.79 2.26
CA PRO A 106 5.63 13.32 0.91
C PRO A 106 7.01 13.64 0.34
N VAL A 107 7.19 13.32 -0.94
CA VAL A 107 8.37 13.66 -1.74
C VAL A 107 7.91 14.35 -3.03
N SER A 108 8.25 15.63 -3.16
CA SER A 108 7.96 16.43 -4.35
C SER A 108 9.05 16.28 -5.40
N ALA A 109 8.67 16.33 -6.68
CA ALA A 109 9.57 16.19 -7.82
C ALA A 109 9.51 17.45 -8.71
N LEU A 110 10.67 17.97 -9.10
CA LEU A 110 10.84 19.18 -9.90
C LEU A 110 11.76 18.92 -11.09
N ASP A 111 11.31 19.19 -12.32
CA ASP A 111 12.18 19.15 -13.50
C ASP A 111 13.07 20.41 -13.55
N VAL A 112 14.34 20.25 -13.20
CA VAL A 112 15.28 21.38 -13.12
C VAL A 112 15.83 21.81 -14.48
N VAL A 113 15.73 20.97 -15.51
CA VAL A 113 16.18 21.31 -16.88
C VAL A 113 15.04 21.92 -17.68
N GLY A 114 13.80 21.46 -17.46
CA GLY A 114 12.58 21.97 -18.08
C GLY A 114 12.11 23.35 -17.60
N GLY A 115 12.90 24.04 -16.76
CA GLY A 115 12.57 25.37 -16.24
C GLY A 115 11.90 25.37 -14.87
N GLY A 116 12.06 24.30 -14.07
CA GLY A 116 11.49 24.20 -12.73
C GLY A 116 10.00 23.84 -12.75
N VAL A 117 9.61 22.90 -13.62
CA VAL A 117 8.23 22.43 -13.69
C VAL A 117 8.00 21.41 -12.58
N GLU A 118 6.99 21.63 -11.73
CA GLU A 118 6.58 20.64 -10.73
C GLU A 118 5.98 19.42 -11.43
N LEU A 119 6.55 18.26 -11.15
CA LEU A 119 6.14 16.98 -11.74
C LEU A 119 5.12 16.26 -10.86
N GLY A 120 5.00 16.67 -9.61
CA GLY A 120 4.06 16.13 -8.64
C GLY A 120 4.67 15.83 -7.28
N THR A 121 3.87 15.22 -6.42
CA THR A 121 4.28 14.78 -5.08
C THR A 121 3.84 13.34 -4.86
N ALA A 122 4.76 12.46 -4.50
CA ALA A 122 4.48 11.07 -4.13
C ALA A 122 4.48 10.93 -2.60
N TRP A 123 3.52 10.19 -2.05
CA TRP A 123 3.42 9.93 -0.61
C TRP A 123 3.84 8.49 -0.33
N TYR A 124 4.98 8.30 0.36
CA TYR A 124 5.54 6.99 0.67
C TYR A 124 5.25 6.62 2.12
N LEU A 125 4.89 5.35 2.34
CA LEU A 125 4.71 4.79 3.67
C LEU A 125 6.05 4.27 4.20
N TRP A 126 6.25 4.37 5.50
CA TRP A 126 7.38 3.86 6.24
C TRP A 126 6.86 3.17 7.49
N ALA A 127 7.21 1.91 7.68
CA ALA A 127 6.86 1.15 8.87
C ALA A 127 8.01 1.11 9.87
N ASP A 128 7.70 1.02 11.16
CA ASP A 128 8.65 0.52 12.14
C ASP A 128 8.72 -1.01 12.07
N GLN A 129 9.87 -1.57 11.74
CA GLN A 129 10.07 -3.03 11.80
C GLN A 129 11.30 -3.36 12.62
N ASP A 130 11.06 -3.94 13.79
CA ASP A 130 12.11 -4.36 14.72
C ASP A 130 13.08 -3.21 15.09
N GLY A 131 12.54 -1.99 15.24
CA GLY A 131 13.30 -0.80 15.60
C GLY A 131 14.08 -0.17 14.43
N VAL A 132 13.57 -0.36 13.21
CA VAL A 132 14.15 0.18 11.97
C VAL A 132 13.04 0.70 11.06
N ALA A 133 13.20 1.91 10.54
CA ALA A 133 12.29 2.44 9.52
C ALA A 133 12.45 1.68 8.19
N VAL A 134 11.39 1.02 7.74
CA VAL A 134 11.34 0.25 6.49
C VAL A 134 10.35 0.91 5.52
N GLN A 135 10.84 1.32 4.35
CA GLN A 135 10.00 1.96 3.34
C GLN A 135 9.13 0.95 2.59
N VAL A 136 7.86 1.30 2.38
CA VAL A 136 7.00 0.68 1.38
C VAL A 136 7.39 1.21 -0.02
N ARG A 137 7.85 0.32 -0.90
CA ARG A 137 8.47 0.71 -2.20
C ARG A 137 7.52 1.45 -3.15
N VAL A 138 6.22 1.18 -3.04
CA VAL A 138 5.20 1.77 -3.89
C VAL A 138 4.51 2.93 -3.15
N PRO A 139 4.39 4.13 -3.75
CA PRO A 139 3.73 5.24 -3.08
C PRO A 139 2.24 4.97 -2.88
N ALA A 140 1.73 5.33 -1.69
CA ALA A 140 0.32 5.25 -1.32
C ALA A 140 -0.53 6.27 -2.08
N ALA A 141 0.03 7.41 -2.44
CA ALA A 141 -0.64 8.42 -3.25
C ALA A 141 0.34 9.16 -4.16
N LEU A 142 -0.18 9.70 -5.26
CA LEU A 142 0.56 10.51 -6.21
C LEU A 142 -0.29 11.73 -6.58
N GLY A 143 0.20 12.92 -6.25
CA GLY A 143 -0.29 14.17 -6.79
C GLY A 143 0.45 14.51 -8.08
N ASN A 144 -0.26 14.90 -9.13
CA ASN A 144 0.27 15.37 -10.42
C ASN A 144 -0.80 16.24 -11.12
N CYS A 145 -0.66 16.50 -12.43
CA CYS A 145 -1.62 17.35 -13.15
C CYS A 145 -3.08 16.85 -13.10
N ASP A 146 -3.30 15.54 -12.99
CA ASP A 146 -4.65 14.94 -13.05
C ASP A 146 -5.17 14.54 -11.66
N ILE A 147 -4.32 14.60 -10.63
CA ILE A 147 -4.64 14.17 -9.27
C ILE A 147 -4.07 15.18 -8.27
N VAL A 148 -4.92 15.77 -7.43
CA VAL A 148 -4.50 16.63 -6.32
C VAL A 148 -4.73 15.88 -5.02
N VAL A 149 -3.67 15.65 -4.25
CA VAL A 149 -3.79 15.16 -2.86
C VAL A 149 -4.05 16.37 -1.96
N GLU A 150 -5.29 16.53 -1.51
CA GLU A 150 -5.74 17.66 -0.69
C GLU A 150 -5.18 17.57 0.73
N SER A 151 -5.28 16.38 1.33
CA SER A 151 -4.78 16.14 2.67
C SER A 151 -4.54 14.66 2.92
N VAL A 152 -3.65 14.41 3.88
CA VAL A 152 -3.39 13.10 4.45
C VAL A 152 -3.50 13.25 5.96
N THR A 153 -4.24 12.36 6.61
CA THR A 153 -4.45 12.39 8.06
C THR A 153 -4.38 10.99 8.62
N ALA A 154 -3.73 10.83 9.78
CA ALA A 154 -3.75 9.56 10.50
C ALA A 154 -5.17 9.24 11.00
N VAL A 155 -5.54 7.97 10.90
CA VAL A 155 -6.78 7.39 11.43
C VAL A 155 -6.44 6.07 12.13
N ASP A 156 -7.41 5.48 12.81
CA ASP A 156 -7.23 4.16 13.43
C ASP A 156 -6.92 3.11 12.35
N GLY A 157 -5.73 2.49 12.43
CA GLY A 157 -5.27 1.47 11.47
C GLY A 157 -4.88 1.99 10.09
N GLY A 158 -4.44 3.25 9.96
CA GLY A 158 -3.89 3.74 8.69
C GLY A 158 -3.92 5.26 8.49
N PHE A 159 -3.90 5.64 7.21
CA PHE A 159 -3.94 7.03 6.76
C PHE A 159 -5.15 7.27 5.86
N GLU A 160 -5.97 8.25 6.20
CA GLU A 160 -7.04 8.74 5.33
C GLU A 160 -6.46 9.78 4.35
N ILE A 161 -6.65 9.52 3.06
CA ILE A 161 -6.15 10.34 1.96
C ILE A 161 -7.36 10.94 1.25
N HIS A 162 -7.38 12.28 1.19
CA HIS A 162 -8.37 13.05 0.44
C HIS A 162 -7.74 13.53 -0.86
N GLU A 163 -8.32 13.14 -2.00
CA GLU A 163 -7.79 13.44 -3.32
C GLU A 163 -8.89 13.92 -4.27
N PHE A 164 -8.51 14.72 -5.26
CA PHE A 164 -9.35 15.17 -6.35
C PHE A 164 -8.76 14.70 -7.67
N HIS A 165 -9.58 14.09 -8.52
CA HIS A 165 -9.18 13.63 -9.84
C HIS A 165 -9.86 14.46 -10.92
N LEU A 166 -9.15 14.73 -12.01
CA LEU A 166 -9.75 15.30 -13.21
C LEU A 166 -10.65 14.25 -13.89
N ARG A 167 -11.89 14.63 -14.18
CA ARG A 167 -12.80 13.79 -14.97
C ARG A 167 -12.48 13.91 -16.44
N SER A 168 -12.20 12.77 -17.07
CA SER A 168 -11.98 12.73 -18.51
C SER A 168 -13.17 13.32 -19.29
N GLY A 169 -12.85 14.06 -20.34
CA GLY A 169 -13.80 14.65 -21.28
C GLY A 169 -14.42 15.96 -20.81
N GLU A 170 -14.87 16.02 -19.55
CA GLU A 170 -15.49 17.23 -18.99
C GLU A 170 -14.45 18.28 -18.57
N GLU A 171 -13.26 17.83 -18.14
CA GLU A 171 -12.23 18.68 -17.53
C GLU A 171 -10.92 18.71 -18.33
N SER A 172 -10.96 18.34 -19.62
CA SER A 172 -9.77 18.27 -20.48
C SER A 172 -9.07 19.61 -20.77
N TYR A 173 -9.62 20.74 -20.28
CA TYR A 173 -9.05 22.08 -20.41
C TYR A 173 -8.67 22.71 -19.06
N THR A 174 -8.80 21.96 -17.98
CA THR A 174 -8.45 22.40 -16.63
C THR A 174 -6.92 22.55 -16.52
N GLU A 175 -6.46 23.54 -15.77
CA GLU A 175 -5.02 23.78 -15.61
C GLU A 175 -4.38 22.66 -14.78
N CYS A 176 -3.11 22.34 -15.03
CA CYS A 176 -2.39 21.34 -14.23
C CYS A 176 -2.39 21.77 -12.75
N GLY A 177 -2.87 20.89 -11.88
CA GLY A 177 -2.94 21.13 -10.43
C GLY A 177 -4.24 21.76 -9.93
N ASP A 178 -5.16 22.13 -10.82
CA ASP A 178 -6.51 22.49 -10.40
C ASP A 178 -7.24 21.24 -9.86
N PRO A 179 -7.92 21.34 -8.70
CA PRO A 179 -8.65 20.21 -8.14
C PRO A 179 -9.84 19.88 -9.05
N GLY A 180 -9.80 18.71 -9.68
CA GLY A 180 -10.93 18.19 -10.47
C GLY A 180 -12.19 17.95 -9.64
N SER A 181 -13.31 17.68 -10.30
CA SER A 181 -14.59 17.48 -9.61
C SER A 181 -14.77 16.09 -8.98
N ASP A 182 -13.89 15.12 -9.28
CA ASP A 182 -13.97 13.78 -8.72
C ASP A 182 -13.25 13.69 -7.37
N LYS A 183 -13.97 14.08 -6.31
CA LYS A 183 -13.47 13.93 -4.93
C LYS A 183 -13.49 12.47 -4.50
N ARG A 184 -12.37 11.98 -3.98
CA ARG A 184 -12.23 10.66 -3.38
C ARG A 184 -11.61 10.76 -2.00
N THR A 185 -12.07 9.87 -1.12
CA THR A 185 -11.50 9.66 0.21
C THR A 185 -11.29 8.17 0.36
N ARG A 186 -10.09 7.77 0.78
CA ARG A 186 -9.73 6.37 1.01
C ARG A 186 -8.83 6.23 2.22
N THR A 187 -8.91 5.10 2.89
CA THR A 187 -8.02 4.75 3.99
C THR A 187 -7.01 3.72 3.49
N VAL A 188 -5.72 3.98 3.75
CA VAL A 188 -4.61 3.10 3.38
C VAL A 188 -3.87 2.64 4.63
N THR A 189 -3.60 1.34 4.71
CA THR A 189 -2.82 0.64 5.72
C THR A 189 -1.52 0.12 5.09
N ILE A 190 -0.56 -0.29 5.92
CA ILE A 190 0.61 -1.05 5.51
C ILE A 190 0.31 -2.53 5.73
N SER A 191 0.61 -3.38 4.74
CA SER A 191 0.44 -4.83 4.88
C SER A 191 1.65 -5.58 4.34
N ALA A 192 2.07 -6.63 5.05
CA ALA A 192 3.06 -7.61 4.59
C ALA A 192 2.47 -8.67 3.62
N ASP A 193 1.32 -8.38 3.02
CA ASP A 193 0.67 -9.25 2.02
C ASP A 193 1.42 -9.29 0.68
N GLY A 194 2.52 -8.56 0.51
CA GLY A 194 3.33 -8.61 -0.71
C GLY A 194 3.94 -9.98 -1.01
N PRO A 195 4.47 -10.16 -2.23
CA PRO A 195 5.34 -11.29 -2.54
C PRO A 195 6.50 -11.35 -1.54
N ASP A 196 6.78 -12.56 -1.03
CA ASP A 196 7.86 -12.80 -0.07
C ASP A 196 7.78 -11.99 1.25
N GLY A 197 6.59 -11.50 1.62
CA GLY A 197 6.38 -10.70 2.82
C GLY A 197 6.75 -9.22 2.68
N GLU A 198 6.94 -8.74 1.45
CA GLU A 198 7.18 -7.32 1.17
C GLU A 198 6.01 -6.46 1.71
N LEU A 199 6.32 -5.26 2.20
CA LEU A 199 5.33 -4.28 2.61
C LEU A 199 4.64 -3.62 1.41
N TRP A 200 3.32 -3.51 1.47
CA TRP A 200 2.46 -2.96 0.43
C TRP A 200 1.46 -1.97 0.98
N PRO A 201 1.13 -0.90 0.21
CA PRO A 201 0.00 -0.06 0.54
C PRO A 201 -1.29 -0.81 0.22
N VAL A 202 -2.17 -0.97 1.22
CA VAL A 202 -3.47 -1.63 1.06
C VAL A 202 -4.58 -0.65 1.38
N GLN A 203 -5.57 -0.54 0.51
CA GLN A 203 -6.77 0.26 0.80
C GLN A 203 -7.71 -0.58 1.67
N THR A 204 -8.20 -0.03 2.77
CA THR A 204 -9.18 -0.68 3.67
C THR A 204 -10.56 -0.06 3.57
N ALA A 205 -10.66 1.21 3.20
CA ALA A 205 -11.92 1.92 3.00
C ALA A 205 -11.88 2.77 1.72
N PRO A 206 -13.02 2.93 1.00
CA PRO A 206 -14.36 2.42 1.33
C PRO A 206 -14.57 0.93 1.04
N PHE A 207 -13.60 0.29 0.37
CA PHE A 207 -13.56 -1.15 0.13
C PHE A 207 -12.10 -1.62 0.12
N ALA A 208 -11.87 -2.90 0.36
CA ALA A 208 -10.53 -3.50 0.29
C ALA A 208 -9.99 -3.39 -1.14
N ALA A 209 -8.78 -2.88 -1.35
CA ALA A 209 -8.19 -2.73 -2.69
C ALA A 209 -6.67 -2.53 -2.61
N PHE A 210 -6.00 -2.40 -3.75
CA PHE A 210 -4.64 -1.89 -3.77
C PHE A 210 -4.64 -0.43 -3.30
N GLY A 211 -3.78 -0.13 -2.32
CA GLY A 211 -3.72 1.18 -1.66
C GLY A 211 -2.75 2.17 -2.28
N GLY A 212 -1.99 1.78 -3.30
CA GLY A 212 -1.05 2.66 -3.98
C GLY A 212 -1.69 3.53 -5.06
N ALA A 213 -0.86 4.35 -5.70
CA ALA A 213 -1.28 5.18 -6.82
C ALA A 213 -1.82 4.32 -7.98
N CYS A 214 -3.10 4.46 -8.28
CA CYS A 214 -3.79 3.70 -9.33
C CYS A 214 -3.63 4.39 -10.70
N PRO A 215 -3.05 3.72 -11.72
CA PRO A 215 -2.81 4.30 -13.04
C PRO A 215 -4.08 4.35 -13.90
N ILE A 216 -5.10 5.04 -13.42
CA ILE A 216 -6.43 5.04 -14.04
C ILE A 216 -6.36 5.65 -15.44
N SER A 217 -6.75 4.87 -16.45
CA SER A 217 -6.98 5.38 -17.78
C SER A 217 -8.34 6.09 -17.85
N VAL A 218 -8.42 7.09 -18.72
CA VAL A 218 -9.56 8.00 -18.91
C VAL A 218 -10.88 7.36 -19.38
N ALA A 219 -10.92 6.05 -19.67
CA ALA A 219 -12.08 5.38 -20.24
C ALA A 219 -12.68 4.33 -19.27
N PHE A 220 -13.69 4.73 -18.50
CA PHE A 220 -14.36 3.91 -17.47
C PHE A 220 -15.42 2.94 -18.00
N HIS A 221 -15.15 2.22 -19.09
CA HIS A 221 -16.03 1.13 -19.50
C HIS A 221 -15.58 -0.17 -18.85
N GLY A 222 -15.91 -0.31 -17.56
CA GLY A 222 -15.65 -1.53 -16.81
C GLY A 222 -16.56 -2.66 -17.25
N ASP A 223 -15.99 -3.84 -17.49
CA ASP A 223 -16.73 -5.08 -17.73
C ASP A 223 -16.97 -5.80 -16.39
N PRO A 224 -18.09 -6.52 -16.21
CA PRO A 224 -18.29 -7.35 -15.03
C PRO A 224 -17.15 -8.35 -14.87
N ALA A 225 -16.52 -8.32 -13.70
CA ALA A 225 -15.38 -9.16 -13.41
C ALA A 225 -15.82 -10.57 -12.98
N THR A 226 -15.06 -11.59 -13.39
CA THR A 226 -15.29 -12.99 -12.99
C THR A 226 -14.11 -13.61 -12.27
N ALA A 227 -12.96 -12.95 -12.29
CA ALA A 227 -11.76 -13.34 -11.55
C ALA A 227 -11.79 -12.82 -10.11
N ASP A 228 -11.01 -13.45 -9.24
CA ASP A 228 -10.70 -12.92 -7.91
C ASP A 228 -9.71 -11.74 -8.05
N HIS A 229 -9.92 -10.72 -7.22
CA HIS A 229 -9.08 -9.52 -7.19
C HIS A 229 -8.48 -9.38 -5.81
N PHE A 230 -7.26 -8.85 -5.72
CA PHE A 230 -6.47 -8.83 -4.49
C PHE A 230 -5.87 -7.43 -4.24
N PRO A 231 -5.67 -7.04 -2.97
CA PRO A 231 -5.05 -5.76 -2.64
C PRO A 231 -3.54 -5.71 -2.95
N ALA A 232 -2.87 -6.86 -2.97
CA ALA A 232 -1.46 -7.03 -3.32
C ALA A 232 -1.31 -8.19 -4.34
N PRO A 233 -0.17 -8.33 -5.05
CA PRO A 233 0.07 -9.43 -5.99
C PRO A 233 0.39 -10.75 -5.24
N ASN A 234 -0.51 -11.15 -4.34
CA ASN A 234 -0.44 -12.33 -3.51
C ASN A 234 -1.84 -12.93 -3.32
N ALA A 235 -2.03 -14.19 -3.68
CA ALA A 235 -3.34 -14.83 -3.60
C ALA A 235 -3.64 -15.45 -2.24
N GLU A 236 -2.70 -15.38 -1.30
CA GLU A 236 -2.95 -15.71 0.10
C GLU A 236 -3.67 -14.56 0.81
N SER A 237 -3.57 -13.34 0.27
CA SER A 237 -4.36 -12.19 0.73
C SER A 237 -5.85 -12.40 0.49
N ALA A 238 -6.68 -11.76 1.30
CA ALA A 238 -8.13 -11.83 1.14
C ALA A 238 -8.55 -11.18 -0.19
N ALA A 239 -9.29 -11.93 -1.01
CA ALA A 239 -9.87 -11.38 -2.23
C ALA A 239 -10.89 -10.28 -1.92
N LEU A 240 -11.02 -9.34 -2.85
CA LEU A 240 -11.99 -8.26 -2.81
C LEU A 240 -13.41 -8.82 -2.68
N ALA A 241 -14.16 -8.28 -1.73
CA ALA A 241 -15.59 -8.56 -1.55
C ALA A 241 -16.43 -7.44 -2.16
N GLY A 242 -17.53 -7.79 -2.83
CA GLY A 242 -18.50 -6.85 -3.37
C GLY A 242 -19.58 -7.55 -4.19
N ASP A 243 -20.78 -6.97 -4.24
CA ASP A 243 -21.89 -7.51 -5.03
C ASP A 243 -21.69 -7.27 -6.52
N ARG A 244 -20.98 -6.18 -6.87
CA ARG A 244 -20.66 -5.79 -8.24
C ARG A 244 -19.23 -5.29 -8.33
N ILE A 245 -18.39 -6.08 -8.98
CA ILE A 245 -17.03 -5.68 -9.34
C ILE A 245 -16.99 -5.54 -10.86
N ASN A 246 -16.73 -4.33 -11.34
CA ASN A 246 -16.41 -4.09 -12.75
C ASN A 246 -14.92 -3.80 -12.88
N THR A 247 -14.28 -4.29 -13.94
CA THR A 247 -12.85 -4.13 -14.19
C THR A 247 -12.56 -3.46 -15.51
N TRP A 248 -11.49 -2.68 -15.59
CA TRP A 248 -10.97 -2.11 -16.83
C TRP A 248 -9.44 -2.12 -16.85
N PRO A 249 -8.81 -2.10 -18.03
CA PRO A 249 -7.36 -1.96 -18.12
C PRO A 249 -6.91 -0.58 -17.64
N VAL A 250 -5.81 -0.57 -16.89
CA VAL A 250 -5.12 0.63 -16.43
C VAL A 250 -3.88 0.89 -17.30
N GLU A 251 -3.31 2.10 -17.21
CA GLU A 251 -2.03 2.39 -17.85
C GLU A 251 -0.95 1.47 -17.25
N GLU A 252 -0.12 0.91 -18.13
CA GLU A 252 0.94 0.00 -17.71
C GLU A 252 2.15 0.80 -17.21
N TRP A 253 2.25 0.97 -15.90
CA TRP A 253 3.43 1.55 -15.26
C TRP A 253 4.48 0.47 -15.01
N GLN A 254 5.76 0.79 -15.21
CA GLN A 254 6.86 -0.18 -15.10
C GLN A 254 6.96 -0.76 -13.69
N ILE A 255 6.66 0.05 -12.66
CA ILE A 255 6.65 -0.38 -11.26
C ILE A 255 5.68 -1.54 -10.99
N PHE A 256 4.65 -1.75 -11.82
CA PHE A 256 3.68 -2.83 -11.65
C PHE A 256 3.86 -3.99 -12.62
N ARG A 257 4.71 -3.82 -13.64
CA ARG A 257 4.98 -4.85 -14.66
C ARG A 257 6.18 -5.69 -14.30
N ASP A 258 7.28 -5.02 -13.94
CA ASP A 258 8.57 -5.65 -13.80
C ASP A 258 8.74 -6.12 -12.34
N GLY A 259 8.53 -7.43 -12.10
CA GLY A 259 8.68 -8.04 -10.78
C GLY A 259 7.51 -8.94 -10.36
N TYR A 260 6.34 -8.82 -10.99
CA TYR A 260 5.11 -9.51 -10.57
C TYR A 260 4.59 -10.47 -11.64
N SER A 261 5.41 -11.44 -12.05
CA SER A 261 5.03 -12.39 -13.10
C SER A 261 3.74 -13.15 -12.74
N GLY A 262 2.78 -13.18 -13.67
CA GLY A 262 1.49 -13.84 -13.47
C GLY A 262 0.43 -12.98 -12.77
N TRP A 263 0.75 -11.71 -12.50
CA TRP A 263 -0.16 -10.73 -11.94
C TRP A 263 -0.34 -9.55 -12.89
N GLN A 264 -1.51 -8.92 -12.81
CA GLN A 264 -1.83 -7.70 -13.53
C GLN A 264 -2.60 -6.76 -12.61
N LEU A 265 -2.19 -5.50 -12.58
CA LEU A 265 -2.99 -4.44 -11.96
C LEU A 265 -4.14 -4.08 -12.91
N VAL A 266 -5.36 -3.99 -12.38
CA VAL A 266 -6.56 -3.57 -13.09
C VAL A 266 -7.29 -2.50 -12.30
N GLY A 267 -8.03 -1.65 -13.00
CA GLY A 267 -8.95 -0.73 -12.36
C GLY A 267 -10.20 -1.50 -11.94
N VAL A 268 -10.71 -1.22 -10.74
CA VAL A 268 -11.92 -1.85 -10.20
C VAL A 268 -12.93 -0.80 -9.78
N ASN A 269 -14.20 -1.06 -10.04
CA ASN A 269 -15.32 -0.31 -9.49
C ASN A 269 -16.15 -1.25 -8.64
N VAL A 270 -16.18 -0.99 -7.34
CA VAL A 270 -16.89 -1.77 -6.33
C VAL A 270 -17.98 -0.88 -5.75
N ASP A 271 -19.23 -1.23 -6.01
CA ASP A 271 -20.41 -0.52 -5.50
C ASP A 271 -20.40 1.00 -5.74
N GLY A 272 -19.83 1.43 -6.88
CA GLY A 272 -19.74 2.83 -7.28
C GLY A 272 -18.44 3.53 -6.88
N HIS A 273 -17.56 2.88 -6.11
CA HIS A 273 -16.24 3.39 -5.76
C HIS A 273 -15.17 2.83 -6.69
N SER A 274 -14.32 3.69 -7.24
CA SER A 274 -13.23 3.30 -8.13
C SER A 274 -11.91 3.17 -7.38
N GLY A 275 -11.10 2.19 -7.75
CA GLY A 275 -9.74 1.96 -7.24
C GLY A 275 -8.97 1.04 -8.17
N CYS A 276 -7.90 0.42 -7.66
CA CYS A 276 -7.14 -0.60 -8.36
C CYS A 276 -7.10 -1.90 -7.56
N ALA A 277 -6.93 -3.02 -8.23
CA ALA A 277 -6.65 -4.31 -7.59
C ALA A 277 -5.80 -5.18 -8.50
N TRP A 278 -5.17 -6.19 -7.92
CA TRP A 278 -4.38 -7.19 -8.61
C TRP A 278 -5.24 -8.38 -9.01
N THR A 279 -5.11 -8.85 -10.24
CA THR A 279 -5.71 -10.10 -10.73
C THR A 279 -4.62 -11.04 -11.24
N ARG A 280 -4.86 -12.34 -11.16
CA ARG A 280 -4.00 -13.35 -11.80
C ARG A 280 -4.25 -13.40 -13.31
N LEU A 281 -3.19 -13.63 -14.06
CA LEU A 281 -3.19 -13.86 -15.52
C LEU A 281 -3.45 -15.32 -15.90
#